data_AF-A0A4P9WRS9-F1
#
_entry.id   AF-A0A4P9WRS9-F1
#
_cell.length_a   1.000
_cell.length_b   1.000
_cell.length_c   1.000
_cell.angle_alpha   90.00
_cell.angle_beta   90.00
_cell.angle_gamma   90.00
#
_symmetry.space_group_name_H-M   'P 1'
#
loop_
_entity.id
_entity.type
_entity.pdbx_description
1 polymer ?
#
loop_
_entity_poly.entity_id
_entity_poly.type
_entity_poly.pdbx_seq_one_letter_code
_entity_poly.pdbx_strand_id
1 'polypeptide(L)'
;MQDLFPDTADYVETSDAFRSVVSRVMQQHGWTMRPAFVDRVMQLQDTFRIRHGVMLVGPAGAGKTTCYQTLQHVRNALKADDPSLPGIATYALNPKAIDLKELYGETNLNTMEWKDGLLGHLFREQVADPSNDEKWTVCDGPVDALWIENMNTVLDDNKLLTLVNGERIKMSASMRMLFEVADLAVASPATVSRCGMVYMDPTMNGWQPYVESWCLKARLHPELATMMLNITRATVDDVLAFIASLPKSLENEDFSRVAAVTKLMDVFLAETTLYQRPEGSPDTPDAAADSEQLPPPKLPHETVSSFLNVLIFSMVWGLGGSLTESSQDAFDQYLRDQLALSPIAGLNLPL
;
A
#
# COMPACT_ATOMS: atom_id res chain seq x y z
N MET A 1 -27.00 0.18 15.64
CA MET A 1 -26.75 1.50 16.25
C MET A 1 -28.06 2.28 16.41
N GLN A 2 -28.93 2.35 15.39
CA GLN A 2 -30.25 3.01 15.46
C GLN A 2 -31.22 2.45 16.54
N ASP A 3 -31.07 1.20 16.96
CA ASP A 3 -31.89 0.60 18.02
C ASP A 3 -31.52 1.09 19.44
N LEU A 4 -30.26 1.52 19.63
CA LEU A 4 -29.76 2.04 20.91
C LEU A 4 -29.54 3.56 20.88
N PHE A 5 -29.35 4.14 19.69
CA PHE A 5 -29.09 5.56 19.45
C PHE A 5 -29.87 6.01 18.20
N PRO A 6 -31.19 6.27 18.32
CA PRO A 6 -32.04 6.62 17.18
C PRO A 6 -31.78 8.04 16.62
N ASP A 7 -31.23 8.95 17.43
CA ASP A 7 -31.04 10.38 17.07
C ASP A 7 -29.57 10.79 16.83
N THR A 8 -28.63 9.84 16.77
CA THR A 8 -27.23 10.17 16.49
C THR A 8 -26.99 10.28 15.00
N ALA A 9 -26.73 11.50 14.53
CA ALA A 9 -26.10 11.71 13.23
C ALA A 9 -24.63 11.24 13.30
N ASP A 10 -24.15 10.62 12.23
CA ASP A 10 -22.74 10.27 12.10
C ASP A 10 -21.89 11.55 12.19
N TYR A 11 -21.03 11.62 13.20
CA TYR A 11 -20.16 12.77 13.44
C TYR A 11 -19.02 12.76 12.40
N VAL A 12 -19.21 13.41 11.26
CA VAL A 12 -18.14 13.64 10.28
C VAL A 12 -17.66 15.08 10.40
N GLU A 13 -16.98 15.41 11.49
CA GLU A 13 -16.07 16.55 11.44
C GLU A 13 -14.76 16.07 10.86
N THR A 14 -14.53 16.40 9.59
CA THR A 14 -13.15 16.55 9.17
C THR A 14 -13.02 17.73 8.25
N SER A 15 -12.05 18.57 8.57
CA SER A 15 -11.75 19.80 7.84
C SER A 15 -11.51 19.48 6.36
N ASP A 16 -12.36 20.02 5.48
CA ASP A 16 -12.21 19.93 4.01
C ASP A 16 -10.80 20.35 3.56
N ALA A 17 -10.15 21.22 4.34
CA ALA A 17 -8.76 21.60 4.12
C ALA A 17 -7.80 20.39 4.18
N PHE A 18 -7.95 19.48 5.14
CA PHE A 18 -7.10 18.29 5.22
C PHE A 18 -7.33 17.35 4.04
N ARG A 19 -8.59 17.15 3.63
CA ARG A 19 -8.93 16.36 2.43
C ARG A 19 -8.28 16.93 1.18
N SER A 20 -8.28 18.26 1.02
CA SER A 20 -7.65 18.92 -0.12
C SER A 20 -6.14 18.68 -0.18
N VAL A 21 -5.45 18.67 0.96
CA VAL A 21 -4.01 18.36 1.04
C VAL A 21 -3.74 16.90 0.74
N VAL A 22 -4.57 15.98 1.23
CA VAL A 22 -4.50 14.55 0.85
C VAL A 22 -4.61 14.41 -0.67
N SER A 23 -5.60 15.04 -1.29
CA SER A 23 -5.78 15.01 -2.75
C SER A 23 -4.56 15.56 -3.49
N ARG A 24 -4.01 16.69 -3.04
CA ARG A 24 -2.81 17.30 -3.63
C ARG A 24 -1.61 16.36 -3.56
N VAL A 25 -1.34 15.78 -2.40
CA VAL A 25 -0.22 14.86 -2.18
C VAL A 25 -0.38 13.59 -3.02
N MET A 26 -1.57 13.00 -3.05
CA MET A 26 -1.82 11.81 -3.88
C MET A 26 -1.56 12.09 -5.37
N GLN A 27 -1.99 13.25 -5.88
CA GLN A 27 -1.72 13.67 -7.26
C GLN A 27 -0.22 13.85 -7.52
N GLN A 28 0.52 14.49 -6.61
CA GLN A 28 1.97 14.67 -6.73
C GLN A 28 2.71 13.33 -6.81
N HIS A 29 2.26 12.32 -6.08
CA HIS A 29 2.83 10.97 -6.12
C HIS A 29 2.30 10.09 -7.27
N GLY A 30 1.41 10.63 -8.14
CA GLY A 30 0.79 9.87 -9.23
C GLY A 30 -0.12 8.74 -8.74
N TRP A 31 -0.76 8.92 -7.58
CA TRP A 31 -1.73 7.99 -7.03
C TRP A 31 -3.15 8.42 -7.35
N THR A 32 -3.96 7.45 -7.77
CA THR A 32 -5.38 7.65 -8.05
C THR A 32 -6.17 7.69 -6.76
N MET A 33 -6.96 8.75 -6.60
CA MET A 33 -7.79 8.95 -5.41
C MET A 33 -9.10 8.15 -5.50
N ARG A 34 -9.40 7.40 -4.45
CA ARG A 34 -10.75 6.90 -4.16
C ARG A 34 -11.23 7.55 -2.85
N PRO A 35 -12.46 8.06 -2.77
CA PRO A 35 -12.98 8.69 -1.54
C PRO A 35 -12.85 7.80 -0.31
N ALA A 36 -13.19 6.50 -0.45
CA ALA A 36 -13.07 5.52 0.62
C ALA A 36 -11.63 5.38 1.16
N PHE A 37 -10.63 5.50 0.29
CA PHE A 37 -9.23 5.46 0.73
C PHE A 37 -8.85 6.68 1.57
N VAL A 38 -9.31 7.86 1.16
CA VAL A 38 -9.08 9.11 1.90
C VAL A 38 -9.74 9.05 3.28
N ASP A 39 -10.94 8.47 3.38
CA ASP A 39 -11.60 8.26 4.67
C ASP A 39 -10.77 7.34 5.59
N ARG A 40 -10.08 6.33 5.05
CA ARG A 40 -9.16 5.48 5.83
C ARG A 40 -7.91 6.21 6.28
N VAL A 41 -7.32 7.06 5.44
CA VAL A 41 -6.19 7.92 5.83
C VAL A 41 -6.58 8.84 6.99
N MET A 42 -7.80 9.38 6.95
CA MET A 42 -8.33 10.26 7.98
C MET A 42 -8.66 9.49 9.26
N GLN A 43 -9.28 8.32 9.13
CA GLN A 43 -9.52 7.42 10.25
C GLN A 43 -8.20 7.03 10.94
N LEU A 44 -7.14 6.76 10.18
CA LEU A 44 -5.81 6.46 10.74
C LEU A 44 -5.28 7.63 11.56
N GLN A 45 -5.38 8.86 11.05
CA GLN A 45 -5.01 10.06 11.79
C GLN A 45 -5.79 10.21 13.10
N ASP A 46 -7.12 10.07 13.05
CA ASP A 46 -7.95 10.24 14.25
C ASP A 46 -7.71 9.12 15.27
N THR A 47 -7.44 7.90 14.80
CA THR A 47 -7.07 6.78 15.66
C THR A 47 -5.76 7.07 16.40
N PHE A 48 -4.75 7.63 15.71
CA PHE A 48 -3.48 8.02 16.33
C PHE A 48 -3.57 9.19 17.32
N ARG A 49 -4.63 10.01 17.25
CA ARG A 49 -4.90 11.06 18.26
C ARG A 49 -5.34 10.47 19.59
N ILE A 50 -5.99 9.30 19.55
CA ILE A 50 -6.57 8.64 20.74
C ILE A 50 -5.62 7.57 21.29
N ARG A 51 -5.00 6.78 20.41
CA ARG A 51 -4.12 5.65 20.76
C ARG A 51 -2.74 5.86 20.18
N HIS A 52 -1.70 5.58 20.95
CA HIS A 52 -0.32 5.60 20.45
C HIS A 52 0.07 4.34 19.69
N GLY A 53 -0.66 3.23 19.89
CA GLY A 53 -0.53 1.99 19.13
C GLY A 53 -1.73 1.77 18.23
N VAL A 54 -1.51 1.52 16.94
CA VAL A 54 -2.57 1.28 15.96
C VAL A 54 -2.23 0.06 15.11
N MET A 55 -3.23 -0.78 14.84
CA MET A 55 -3.14 -1.91 13.91
C MET A 55 -3.90 -1.57 12.62
N LEU A 56 -3.18 -1.54 11.50
CA LEU A 56 -3.72 -1.54 10.14
C LEU A 56 -3.92 -2.99 9.71
N VAL A 57 -5.16 -3.42 9.65
CA VAL A 57 -5.53 -4.83 9.41
C VAL A 57 -6.15 -4.99 8.03
N GLY A 58 -5.61 -5.90 7.22
CA GLY A 58 -6.19 -6.26 5.93
C GLY A 58 -5.22 -7.07 5.08
N PRO A 59 -5.70 -7.78 4.05
CA PRO A 59 -4.87 -8.61 3.18
C PRO A 59 -3.76 -7.80 2.47
N ALA A 60 -2.82 -8.49 1.84
CA ALA A 60 -1.86 -7.82 0.99
C ALA A 60 -2.60 -7.10 -0.17
N GLY A 61 -1.94 -6.11 -0.78
CA GLY A 61 -2.59 -5.29 -1.82
C GLY A 61 -3.72 -4.36 -1.35
N ALA A 62 -4.21 -4.43 -0.11
CA ALA A 62 -5.27 -3.55 0.41
C ALA A 62 -4.84 -2.07 0.57
N GLY A 63 -3.57 -1.73 0.30
CA GLY A 63 -3.07 -0.35 0.35
C GLY A 63 -2.72 0.13 1.77
N LYS A 64 -2.44 -0.78 2.71
CA LYS A 64 -2.04 -0.45 4.09
C LYS A 64 -0.79 0.43 4.12
N THR A 65 0.26 0.02 3.42
CA THR A 65 1.50 0.80 3.31
C THR A 65 1.26 2.18 2.71
N THR A 66 0.53 2.24 1.59
CA THR A 66 0.18 3.50 0.93
C THR A 66 -0.66 4.40 1.84
N CYS A 67 -1.52 3.85 2.71
CA CYS A 67 -2.37 4.62 3.61
C CYS A 67 -1.53 5.42 4.61
N TYR A 68 -0.63 4.77 5.35
CA TYR A 68 0.20 5.48 6.32
C TYR A 68 1.26 6.36 5.65
N GLN A 69 1.80 5.96 4.49
CA GLN A 69 2.72 6.80 3.71
C GLN A 69 2.02 8.05 3.18
N THR A 70 0.77 7.95 2.73
CA THR A 70 -0.02 9.13 2.34
C THR A 70 -0.16 10.09 3.51
N LEU A 71 -0.49 9.57 4.70
CA LEU A 71 -0.58 10.39 5.91
C LEU A 71 0.75 11.05 6.27
N GLN A 72 1.86 10.31 6.17
CA GLN A 72 3.21 10.83 6.36
C GLN A 72 3.52 11.98 5.40
N HIS A 73 3.31 11.79 4.10
CA HIS A 73 3.56 12.82 3.09
C HIS A 73 2.67 14.05 3.32
N VAL A 74 1.40 13.85 3.70
CA VAL A 74 0.49 14.95 4.04
C VAL A 74 0.98 15.77 5.23
N ARG A 75 1.40 15.13 6.33
CA ARG A 75 1.94 15.86 7.49
C ARG A 75 3.26 16.57 7.17
N ASN A 76 4.12 15.95 6.37
CA ASN A 76 5.38 16.56 5.95
C ASN A 76 5.16 17.75 5.00
N ALA A 77 4.17 17.67 4.10
CA ALA A 77 3.77 18.79 3.27
C ALA A 77 3.20 19.95 4.11
N LEU A 78 2.35 19.66 5.11
CA LEU A 78 1.83 20.66 6.03
C LEU A 78 2.95 21.32 6.86
N LYS A 79 3.97 20.56 7.29
CA LYS A 79 5.15 21.09 7.98
C LYS A 79 5.99 21.99 7.08
N ALA A 80 6.07 21.68 5.78
CA ALA A 80 6.75 22.54 4.81
C ALA A 80 6.03 23.89 4.64
N ASP A 81 4.70 23.88 4.67
CA ASP A 81 3.87 25.09 4.59
C ASP A 81 3.88 25.88 5.92
N ASP A 82 3.88 25.19 7.07
CA ASP A 82 3.96 25.76 8.42
C ASP A 82 4.94 24.95 9.30
N PRO A 83 6.18 25.44 9.51
CA PRO A 83 7.20 24.77 10.31
C PRO A 83 6.84 24.53 11.78
N SER A 84 5.77 25.14 12.29
CA SER A 84 5.29 24.89 13.65
C SER A 84 4.54 23.55 13.79
N LEU A 85 4.05 22.99 12.67
CA LEU A 85 3.35 21.72 12.65
C LEU A 85 4.32 20.52 12.67
N PRO A 86 4.00 19.44 13.40
CA PRO A 86 4.85 18.25 13.43
C PRO A 86 4.72 17.44 12.15
N GLY A 87 5.86 17.01 11.60
CA GLY A 87 5.94 16.03 10.52
C GLY A 87 5.85 14.61 11.06
N ILE A 88 6.03 13.63 10.16
CA ILE A 88 6.09 12.20 10.49
C ILE A 88 7.38 11.59 9.91
N ALA A 89 8.16 10.94 10.78
CA ALA A 89 9.26 10.07 10.42
C ALA A 89 8.89 8.61 10.72
N THR A 90 9.06 7.72 9.74
CA THR A 90 8.68 6.31 9.84
C THR A 90 9.91 5.41 9.84
N TYR A 91 9.93 4.42 10.74
CA TYR A 91 10.97 3.40 10.87
C TYR A 91 10.32 2.04 10.73
N ALA A 92 10.38 1.47 9.52
CA ALA A 92 9.75 0.19 9.21
C ALA A 92 10.70 -0.99 9.48
N LEU A 93 10.18 -2.02 10.13
CA LEU A 93 10.87 -3.27 10.39
C LEU A 93 9.89 -4.44 10.30
N ASN A 94 10.39 -5.63 9.95
CA ASN A 94 9.62 -6.87 10.00
C ASN A 94 10.03 -7.68 11.23
N PRO A 95 9.21 -7.74 12.30
CA PRO A 95 9.59 -8.42 13.54
C PRO A 95 9.83 -9.92 13.36
N LYS A 96 9.22 -10.54 12.35
CA LYS A 96 9.33 -11.99 12.10
C LYS A 96 10.49 -12.35 11.17
N ALA A 97 11.04 -11.37 10.46
CA ALA A 97 12.25 -11.55 9.66
C ALA A 97 13.54 -11.50 10.50
N ILE A 98 13.43 -11.17 11.78
CA ILE A 98 14.54 -10.97 12.71
C ILE A 98 14.37 -11.94 13.88
N ASP A 99 15.47 -12.53 14.35
CA ASP A 99 15.41 -13.40 15.51
C ASP A 99 14.97 -12.61 16.77
N LEU A 100 14.18 -13.22 17.65
CA LEU A 100 13.70 -12.57 18.88
C LEU A 100 14.81 -11.93 19.72
N LYS A 101 15.98 -12.58 19.76
CA LYS A 101 17.19 -12.12 20.44
C LYS A 101 17.81 -10.90 19.78
N GLU A 102 17.74 -10.80 18.47
CA GLU A 102 18.21 -9.63 17.72
C GLU A 102 17.20 -8.49 17.77
N LEU A 103 15.91 -8.80 17.90
CA LEU A 103 14.86 -7.80 18.04
C LEU A 103 14.88 -7.12 19.42
N TYR A 104 14.96 -7.91 20.50
CA TYR A 104 14.87 -7.44 21.89
C TYR A 104 16.20 -7.33 22.64
N GLY A 105 17.25 -7.96 22.12
CA GLY A 105 18.53 -8.11 22.79
C GLY A 105 18.62 -9.41 23.58
N GLU A 106 19.85 -9.82 23.87
CA GLU A 106 20.14 -10.99 24.69
C GLU A 106 21.39 -10.77 25.54
N THR A 107 21.44 -11.43 26.70
CA THR A 107 22.67 -11.51 27.48
C THR A 107 23.49 -12.70 26.98
N ASN A 108 24.74 -12.47 26.60
CA ASN A 108 25.65 -13.54 26.23
C ASN A 108 26.00 -14.36 27.48
N LEU A 109 25.63 -15.64 27.52
CA LEU A 109 25.84 -16.50 28.68
C LEU A 109 27.32 -16.76 29.01
N ASN A 110 28.22 -16.60 28.04
CA ASN A 110 29.65 -16.83 28.24
C ASN A 110 30.36 -15.58 28.77
N THR A 111 30.02 -14.40 28.27
CA THR A 111 30.67 -13.13 28.67
C THR A 111 29.88 -12.37 29.73
N MET A 112 28.62 -12.75 29.97
CA MET A 112 27.63 -12.01 30.78
C MET A 112 27.40 -10.56 30.30
N GLU A 113 27.78 -10.25 29.05
CA GLU A 113 27.56 -8.94 28.45
C GLU A 113 26.19 -8.87 27.76
N TRP A 114 25.56 -7.71 27.83
CA TRP A 114 24.31 -7.41 27.13
C TRP A 114 24.60 -7.06 25.67
N LYS A 115 24.00 -7.81 24.74
CA LYS A 115 23.91 -7.44 23.33
C LYS A 115 22.54 -6.81 23.10
N ASP A 116 22.56 -5.55 22.68
CA ASP A 116 21.34 -4.80 22.46
C ASP A 116 20.59 -5.24 21.21
N GLY A 117 19.25 -5.19 21.28
CA GLY A 117 18.37 -5.51 20.16
C GLY A 117 17.95 -4.29 19.35
N LEU A 118 17.45 -4.54 18.14
CA LEU A 118 17.03 -3.49 17.20
C LEU A 118 15.97 -2.56 17.80
N LEU A 119 14.96 -3.09 18.49
CA LEU A 119 13.90 -2.26 19.07
C LEU A 119 14.39 -1.41 20.23
N GLY A 120 15.26 -1.96 21.08
CA GLY A 120 15.89 -1.19 22.16
C GLY A 120 16.71 -0.02 21.61
N HIS A 121 17.54 -0.30 20.60
CA HIS A 121 18.33 0.71 19.91
C HIS A 121 17.45 1.81 19.29
N LEU A 122 16.45 1.41 18.47
CA LEU A 122 15.54 2.32 17.79
C LEU A 122 14.76 3.21 18.76
N PHE A 123 14.25 2.64 19.86
CA PHE A 123 13.54 3.40 20.87
C PHE A 123 14.43 4.45 21.55
N ARG A 124 15.68 4.10 21.88
CA ARG A 124 16.61 5.07 22.47
C ARG A 124 16.93 6.21 21.51
N GLU A 125 17.14 5.90 20.23
CA GLU A 125 17.37 6.91 19.19
C GLU A 125 16.17 7.86 19.06
N GLN A 126 14.96 7.32 18.98
CA GLN A 126 13.73 8.12 18.87
C GLN A 126 13.46 8.98 20.12
N VAL A 127 13.79 8.48 21.31
CA VAL A 127 13.68 9.24 22.57
C VAL A 127 14.74 10.34 22.65
N ALA A 128 15.94 10.09 22.15
CA ALA A 128 17.04 11.06 22.16
C ALA A 128 16.88 12.19 21.14
N ASP A 129 16.14 11.95 20.05
CA ASP A 129 15.89 12.97 19.02
C ASP A 129 15.02 14.12 19.57
N PRO A 130 15.51 15.38 19.59
CA PRO A 130 14.77 16.54 20.10
C PRO A 130 13.71 17.08 19.12
N SER A 131 13.59 16.53 17.90
CA SER A 131 12.61 16.96 16.91
C SER A 131 11.18 16.85 17.45
N ASN A 132 10.34 17.83 17.10
CA ASN A 132 8.91 17.82 17.37
C ASN A 132 8.13 16.87 16.44
N ASP A 133 8.82 16.22 15.50
CA ASP A 133 8.19 15.27 14.57
C ASP A 133 7.67 14.04 15.30
N GLU A 134 6.56 13.50 14.80
CA GLU A 134 6.08 12.21 15.23
C GLU A 134 6.98 11.10 14.69
N LYS A 135 7.35 10.16 15.55
CA LYS A 135 8.28 9.07 15.23
C LYS A 135 7.53 7.76 15.26
N TRP A 136 7.28 7.20 14.09
CA TRP A 136 6.42 6.04 13.91
C TRP A 136 7.29 4.81 13.72
N THR A 137 7.24 3.88 14.67
CA THR A 137 7.83 2.55 14.50
C THR A 137 6.78 1.66 13.84
N VAL A 138 7.05 1.24 12.60
CA VAL A 138 6.13 0.43 11.79
C VAL A 138 6.61 -1.02 11.83
N CYS A 139 5.80 -1.89 12.41
CA CYS A 139 6.00 -3.33 12.40
C CYS A 139 5.20 -3.93 11.24
N ASP A 140 5.89 -4.24 10.14
CA ASP A 140 5.31 -4.86 8.95
C ASP A 140 5.50 -6.38 8.96
N GLY A 141 4.41 -7.11 9.19
CA GLY A 141 4.43 -8.56 9.22
C GLY A 141 3.38 -9.14 10.15
N PRO A 142 3.20 -10.47 10.12
CA PRO A 142 2.20 -11.14 10.96
C PRO A 142 2.53 -10.99 12.44
N VAL A 143 1.50 -10.74 13.25
CA VAL A 143 1.60 -10.74 14.71
C VAL A 143 1.73 -12.17 15.21
N ASP A 144 2.70 -12.37 16.10
CA ASP A 144 2.97 -13.64 16.76
C ASP A 144 3.00 -13.41 18.28
N ALA A 145 2.46 -14.36 19.04
CA ALA A 145 2.35 -14.26 20.49
C ALA A 145 3.72 -14.05 21.15
N LEU A 146 4.80 -14.65 20.62
CA LEU A 146 6.12 -14.61 21.24
C LEU A 146 6.73 -13.20 21.24
N TRP A 147 6.62 -12.48 20.12
CA TRP A 147 7.22 -11.15 20.05
C TRP A 147 6.28 -10.07 20.57
N ILE A 148 4.97 -10.17 20.38
CA ILE A 148 4.04 -9.09 20.74
C ILE A 148 3.79 -9.01 22.26
N GLU A 149 3.98 -10.09 23.02
CA GLU A 149 3.77 -10.06 24.47
C GLU A 149 4.68 -9.07 25.19
N ASN A 150 5.95 -8.98 24.75
CA ASN A 150 6.93 -8.02 25.27
C ASN A 150 6.57 -6.55 24.90
N MET A 151 5.63 -6.33 23.98
CA MET A 151 5.13 -5.00 23.61
C MET A 151 3.94 -4.54 24.47
N ASN A 152 3.33 -5.42 25.26
CA ASN A 152 2.08 -5.08 25.95
C ASN A 152 2.23 -3.86 26.88
N THR A 153 3.36 -3.72 27.59
CA THR A 153 3.63 -2.60 28.50
C THR A 153 3.93 -1.28 27.79
N VAL A 154 4.36 -1.32 26.53
CA VAL A 154 4.53 -0.10 25.73
C VAL A 154 3.22 0.31 25.05
N LEU A 155 2.34 -0.65 24.75
CA LEU A 155 1.04 -0.40 24.12
C LEU A 155 -0.06 0.04 25.09
N ASP A 156 0.11 -0.19 26.39
CA ASP A 156 -0.80 0.35 27.40
C ASP A 156 -0.43 1.79 27.83
N ASP A 157 -1.17 2.33 28.80
CA ASP A 157 -1.01 3.71 29.29
C ASP A 157 0.36 3.96 29.95
N ASN A 158 1.10 2.91 30.33
CA ASN A 158 2.43 3.07 30.91
C ASN A 158 3.44 3.57 29.89
N LYS A 159 3.27 3.22 28.60
CA LYS A 159 4.16 3.63 27.50
C LYS A 159 5.63 3.28 27.78
N LEU A 160 5.87 2.09 28.34
CA LEU A 160 7.19 1.62 28.76
C LEU A 160 7.58 0.36 27.98
N LEU A 161 8.64 0.44 27.18
CA LEU A 161 9.29 -0.74 26.62
C LEU A 161 10.19 -1.37 27.69
N THR A 162 9.93 -2.64 28.02
CA THR A 162 10.73 -3.39 29.00
C THR A 162 11.56 -4.43 28.25
N LEU A 163 12.89 -4.28 28.30
CA LEU A 163 13.83 -5.22 27.68
C LEU A 163 14.12 -6.41 28.62
N VAL A 164 14.67 -7.48 28.07
CA VAL A 164 14.93 -8.74 28.80
C VAL A 164 15.94 -8.55 29.95
N ASN A 165 16.87 -7.60 29.83
CA ASN A 165 17.80 -7.20 30.90
C ASN A 165 17.15 -6.38 32.02
N GLY A 166 15.85 -6.08 31.94
CA GLY A 166 15.13 -5.25 32.89
C GLY A 166 15.22 -3.74 32.65
N GLU A 167 15.91 -3.30 31.59
CA GLU A 167 15.91 -1.89 31.17
C GLU A 167 14.49 -1.45 30.78
N ARG A 168 14.11 -0.25 31.21
CA ARG A 168 12.79 0.33 30.96
C ARG A 168 12.96 1.63 30.19
N ILE A 169 12.57 1.63 28.92
CA ILE A 169 12.65 2.79 28.04
C ILE A 169 11.25 3.39 27.93
N LYS A 170 11.07 4.63 28.43
CA LYS A 170 9.79 5.33 28.35
C LYS A 170 9.63 5.98 26.99
N MET A 171 8.54 5.62 26.31
CA MET A 171 8.18 6.19 25.02
C MET A 171 7.79 7.67 25.20
N SER A 172 8.30 8.53 24.30
CA SER A 172 7.97 9.96 24.30
C SER A 172 6.55 10.21 23.77
N ALA A 173 6.04 11.43 24.00
CA ALA A 173 4.70 11.79 23.53
C ALA A 173 4.58 11.90 21.99
N SER A 174 5.70 12.05 21.27
CA SER A 174 5.74 12.11 19.80
C SER A 174 5.91 10.74 19.13
N MET A 175 6.27 9.70 19.88
CA MET A 175 6.41 8.35 19.33
C MET A 175 5.04 7.68 19.14
N ARG A 176 4.94 6.87 18.08
CA ARG A 176 3.78 6.05 17.73
C ARG A 176 4.23 4.65 17.30
N MET A 177 3.38 3.66 17.53
CA MET A 177 3.56 2.29 17.08
C MET A 177 2.48 1.96 16.04
N LEU A 178 2.90 1.50 14.87
CA LEU A 178 2.00 1.05 13.82
C LEU A 178 2.26 -0.42 13.52
N PHE A 179 1.23 -1.23 13.47
CA PHE A 179 1.31 -2.63 13.07
C PHE A 179 0.60 -2.82 11.74
N GLU A 180 1.33 -3.20 10.71
CA GLU A 180 0.77 -3.59 9.42
C GLU A 180 0.62 -5.11 9.39
N VAL A 181 -0.63 -5.59 9.44
CA VAL A 181 -0.94 -7.03 9.62
C VAL A 181 -2.00 -7.50 8.62
N ALA A 182 -1.90 -8.77 8.20
CA ALA A 182 -2.91 -9.40 7.35
C ALA A 182 -4.21 -9.67 8.12
N ASP A 183 -4.07 -10.35 9.25
CA ASP A 183 -5.15 -10.76 10.13
C ASP A 183 -4.68 -10.75 11.60
N LEU A 184 -5.63 -10.99 12.51
CA LEU A 184 -5.40 -11.01 13.96
C LEU A 184 -5.62 -12.42 14.55
N ALA A 185 -5.57 -13.48 13.75
CA ALA A 185 -5.96 -14.82 14.17
C ALA A 185 -5.12 -15.37 15.34
N VAL A 186 -3.85 -14.94 15.43
CA VAL A 186 -2.89 -15.38 16.46
C VAL A 186 -2.68 -14.33 17.56
N ALA A 187 -3.35 -13.18 17.45
CA ALA A 187 -3.22 -12.11 18.44
C ALA A 187 -4.15 -12.35 19.64
N SER A 188 -3.62 -12.18 20.86
CA SER A 188 -4.45 -12.29 22.06
C SER A 188 -5.45 -11.11 22.15
N PRO A 189 -6.69 -11.33 22.64
CA PRO A 189 -7.65 -10.23 22.84
C PRO A 189 -7.11 -9.11 23.73
N ALA A 190 -6.25 -9.44 24.70
CA ALA A 190 -5.62 -8.45 25.58
C ALA A 190 -4.69 -7.50 24.80
N THR A 191 -3.91 -8.03 23.85
CA THR A 191 -3.04 -7.24 22.97
C THR A 191 -3.87 -6.35 22.03
N VAL A 192 -4.89 -6.94 21.40
CA VAL A 192 -5.80 -6.23 20.48
C VAL A 192 -6.53 -5.09 21.19
N SER A 193 -6.97 -5.29 22.44
CA SER A 193 -7.71 -4.26 23.20
C SER A 193 -6.92 -2.96 23.49
N ARG A 194 -5.58 -3.00 23.40
CA ARG A 194 -4.71 -1.86 23.70
C ARG A 194 -4.42 -1.00 22.47
N CYS A 195 -4.70 -1.51 21.27
CA CYS A 195 -4.44 -0.80 20.02
C CYS A 195 -5.72 -0.23 19.41
N GLY A 196 -5.59 0.88 18.69
CA GLY A 196 -6.62 1.33 17.76
C GLY A 196 -6.68 0.41 16.54
N MET A 197 -7.87 0.19 15.97
CA MET A 197 -8.07 -0.71 14.83
C MET A 197 -8.50 0.07 13.61
N VAL A 198 -7.76 -0.09 12.51
CA VAL A 198 -8.13 0.45 11.19
C VAL A 198 -8.15 -0.71 10.21
N TYR A 199 -9.36 -1.09 9.78
CA TYR A 199 -9.54 -2.17 8.81
C TYR A 199 -9.47 -1.62 7.39
N MET A 200 -8.59 -2.22 6.59
CA MET A 200 -8.37 -1.93 5.18
C MET A 200 -8.97 -3.06 4.35
N ASP A 201 -10.13 -2.79 3.73
CA ASP A 201 -10.81 -3.75 2.89
C ASP A 201 -10.21 -3.73 1.47
N PRO A 202 -9.80 -4.88 0.90
CA PRO A 202 -9.26 -4.95 -0.47
C PRO A 202 -10.26 -4.47 -1.52
N THR A 203 -11.57 -4.63 -1.28
CA THR A 203 -12.62 -4.22 -2.21
C THR A 203 -12.82 -2.70 -2.26
N MET A 204 -12.43 -1.98 -1.21
CA MET A 204 -12.58 -0.51 -1.17
C MET A 204 -11.69 0.20 -2.18
N ASN A 205 -10.50 -0.35 -2.43
CA ASN A 205 -9.60 0.17 -3.45
C ASN A 205 -9.78 -0.57 -4.76
N GLY A 206 -9.94 -1.89 -4.73
CA GLY A 206 -9.92 -2.72 -5.94
C GLY A 206 -8.60 -2.61 -6.70
N TRP A 207 -8.52 -3.27 -7.86
CA TRP A 207 -7.32 -3.23 -8.70
C TRP A 207 -7.27 -2.00 -9.63
N GLN A 208 -8.43 -1.38 -9.92
CA GLN A 208 -8.53 -0.30 -10.91
C GLN A 208 -7.67 0.93 -10.59
N PRO A 209 -7.68 1.49 -9.36
CA PRO A 209 -6.85 2.65 -9.02
C PRO A 209 -5.36 2.35 -9.15
N TYR A 210 -4.96 1.10 -8.99
CA TYR A 210 -3.58 0.69 -9.17
C TYR A 210 -3.17 0.77 -10.64
N VAL A 211 -4.00 0.27 -11.57
CA VAL A 211 -3.74 0.39 -13.01
C VAL A 211 -3.80 1.84 -13.48
N GLU A 212 -4.75 2.63 -12.98
CA GLU A 212 -4.84 4.07 -13.25
C GLU A 212 -3.56 4.81 -12.79
N SER A 213 -3.11 4.52 -11.56
CA SER A 213 -1.86 5.08 -11.02
C SER A 213 -0.63 4.62 -11.81
N TRP A 214 -0.61 3.37 -12.27
CA TRP A 214 0.46 2.85 -13.11
C TRP A 214 0.54 3.58 -14.45
N CYS A 215 -0.60 3.78 -15.14
CA CYS A 215 -0.64 4.54 -16.40
C CYS A 215 -0.08 5.96 -16.23
N LEU A 216 -0.41 6.64 -15.13
CA LEU A 216 0.09 7.98 -14.81
C LEU A 216 1.60 7.97 -14.56
N LYS A 217 2.10 7.03 -13.75
CA LYS A 217 3.52 6.92 -13.40
C LYS A 217 4.40 6.50 -14.59
N ALA A 218 3.88 5.60 -15.42
CA ALA A 218 4.52 5.18 -16.66
C ALA A 218 4.53 6.28 -17.73
N ARG A 219 3.80 7.40 -17.51
CA ARG A 219 3.64 8.52 -18.45
C ARG A 219 3.24 8.02 -19.84
N LEU A 220 2.33 7.04 -19.88
CA LEU A 220 1.85 6.49 -21.14
C LEU A 220 1.23 7.58 -22.01
N HIS A 221 1.40 7.46 -23.32
CA HIS A 221 0.68 8.29 -24.26
C HIS A 221 -0.83 8.20 -23.99
N PRO A 222 -1.59 9.31 -23.99
CA PRO A 222 -3.00 9.31 -23.57
C PRO A 222 -3.89 8.30 -24.31
N GLU A 223 -3.61 8.05 -25.59
CA GLU A 223 -4.29 7.03 -26.39
C GLU A 223 -4.06 5.60 -25.84
N LEU A 224 -2.82 5.26 -25.48
CA LEU A 224 -2.46 3.95 -24.91
C LEU A 224 -2.97 3.80 -23.47
N ALA A 225 -2.91 4.86 -22.67
CA ALA A 225 -3.46 4.87 -21.32
C ALA A 225 -4.99 4.63 -21.34
N THR A 226 -5.70 5.29 -22.24
CA THR A 226 -7.14 5.10 -22.43
C THR A 226 -7.46 3.68 -22.86
N MET A 227 -6.68 3.14 -23.80
CA MET A 227 -6.82 1.76 -24.27
C MET A 227 -6.57 0.74 -23.15
N MET A 228 -5.49 0.89 -22.39
CA MET A 228 -5.17 0.06 -21.22
C MET A 228 -6.32 0.03 -20.22
N LEU A 229 -6.86 1.21 -19.86
CA LEU A 229 -7.94 1.32 -18.89
C LEU A 229 -9.24 0.73 -19.40
N ASN A 230 -9.59 0.94 -20.66
CA ASN A 230 -10.82 0.39 -21.23
C ASN A 230 -10.77 -1.14 -21.31
N ILE A 231 -9.65 -1.70 -21.80
CA ILE A 231 -9.48 -3.14 -21.93
C ILE A 231 -9.50 -3.80 -20.56
N THR A 232 -8.70 -3.30 -19.62
CA THR A 232 -8.64 -3.89 -18.28
C THR A 232 -9.99 -3.80 -17.57
N ARG A 233 -10.69 -2.65 -17.62
CA ARG A 233 -12.01 -2.50 -16.98
C ARG A 233 -13.09 -3.41 -17.59
N ALA A 234 -13.00 -3.69 -18.89
CA ALA A 234 -13.96 -4.55 -19.58
C ALA A 234 -13.70 -6.05 -19.36
N THR A 235 -12.50 -6.45 -18.95
CA THR A 235 -12.09 -7.87 -18.98
C THR A 235 -11.65 -8.43 -17.64
N VAL A 236 -10.94 -7.65 -16.81
CA VAL A 236 -10.22 -8.17 -15.65
C VAL A 236 -11.15 -8.70 -14.58
N ASP A 237 -12.27 -8.02 -14.28
CA ASP A 237 -13.21 -8.48 -13.24
C ASP A 237 -13.87 -9.82 -13.60
N ASP A 238 -14.31 -9.98 -14.85
CA ASP A 238 -14.91 -11.24 -15.34
C ASP A 238 -13.89 -12.38 -15.39
N VAL A 239 -12.65 -12.08 -15.82
CA VAL A 239 -11.56 -13.04 -15.84
C VAL A 239 -11.15 -13.47 -14.43
N LEU A 240 -11.10 -12.55 -13.47
CA LEU A 240 -10.82 -12.87 -12.07
C LEU A 240 -11.94 -13.73 -11.46
N ALA A 241 -13.21 -13.42 -11.76
CA ALA A 241 -14.35 -14.24 -11.34
C ALA A 241 -14.29 -15.66 -11.94
N PHE A 242 -13.90 -15.79 -13.21
CA PHE A 242 -13.69 -17.08 -13.84
C PHE A 242 -12.52 -17.85 -13.20
N ILE A 243 -11.38 -17.21 -12.98
CA ILE A 243 -10.24 -17.79 -12.27
C ILE A 243 -10.63 -18.27 -10.87
N ALA A 244 -11.52 -17.54 -10.17
CA ALA A 244 -12.02 -17.95 -8.86
C ALA A 244 -12.80 -19.27 -8.90
N SER A 245 -13.40 -19.63 -10.04
CA SER A 245 -14.10 -20.91 -10.23
C SER A 245 -13.19 -22.09 -10.60
N LEU A 246 -11.94 -21.81 -11.00
CA LEU A 246 -10.98 -22.84 -11.43
C LEU A 246 -10.15 -23.38 -10.26
N PRO A 247 -9.68 -24.64 -10.34
CA PRO A 247 -8.70 -25.14 -9.39
C PRO A 247 -7.37 -24.39 -9.55
N LYS A 248 -6.85 -23.88 -8.43
CA LYS A 248 -5.63 -23.06 -8.37
C LYS A 248 -4.50 -23.88 -7.76
N SER A 249 -3.28 -23.73 -8.31
CA SER A 249 -2.09 -24.35 -7.72
C SER A 249 -1.59 -23.59 -6.49
N LEU A 250 -1.84 -22.28 -6.44
CA LEU A 250 -1.41 -21.36 -5.40
C LEU A 250 -2.53 -20.37 -5.10
N GLU A 251 -2.76 -20.10 -3.82
CA GLU A 251 -3.61 -19.00 -3.39
C GLU A 251 -2.89 -17.68 -3.68
N ASN A 252 -3.48 -16.88 -4.55
CA ASN A 252 -3.00 -15.54 -4.87
C ASN A 252 -4.18 -14.58 -4.76
N GLU A 253 -3.95 -13.46 -4.11
CA GLU A 253 -4.89 -12.36 -4.10
C GLU A 253 -5.05 -11.79 -5.51
N ASP A 254 -6.27 -11.38 -5.85
CA ASP A 254 -6.60 -10.85 -7.17
C ASP A 254 -5.76 -9.61 -7.52
N PHE A 255 -5.46 -8.78 -6.53
CA PHE A 255 -4.56 -7.63 -6.68
C PHE A 255 -3.18 -8.04 -7.18
N SER A 256 -2.62 -9.14 -6.66
CA SER A 256 -1.29 -9.62 -7.04
C SER A 256 -1.22 -10.08 -8.49
N ARG A 257 -2.32 -10.64 -9.02
CA ARG A 257 -2.45 -11.02 -10.43
C ARG A 257 -2.43 -9.78 -11.33
N VAL A 258 -3.23 -8.77 -10.99
CA VAL A 258 -3.28 -7.52 -11.76
C VAL A 258 -1.95 -6.76 -11.67
N ALA A 259 -1.30 -6.77 -10.51
CA ALA A 259 0.05 -6.21 -10.34
C ALA A 259 1.09 -6.93 -11.20
N ALA A 260 0.95 -8.24 -11.42
CA ALA A 260 1.82 -8.98 -12.34
C ALA A 260 1.63 -8.52 -13.79
N VAL A 261 0.39 -8.23 -14.23
CA VAL A 261 0.12 -7.67 -15.56
C VAL A 261 0.88 -6.35 -15.76
N THR A 262 0.77 -5.39 -14.83
CA THR A 262 1.47 -4.10 -14.97
C THR A 262 2.99 -4.25 -14.91
N LYS A 263 3.50 -5.18 -14.09
CA LYS A 263 4.95 -5.44 -14.00
C LYS A 263 5.50 -6.05 -15.28
N LEU A 264 4.77 -6.98 -15.90
CA LEU A 264 5.15 -7.53 -17.20
C LEU A 264 5.13 -6.44 -18.28
N MET A 265 4.09 -5.60 -18.28
CA MET A 265 4.05 -4.42 -19.15
C MET A 265 5.28 -3.51 -18.94
N ASP A 266 5.66 -3.21 -17.70
CA ASP A 266 6.86 -2.42 -17.41
C ASP A 266 8.12 -3.03 -18.01
N VAL A 267 8.29 -4.36 -17.94
CA VAL A 267 9.46 -5.06 -18.49
C VAL A 267 9.53 -4.91 -20.01
N PHE A 268 8.43 -5.16 -20.72
CA PHE A 268 8.42 -5.09 -22.18
C PHE A 268 8.44 -3.65 -22.71
N LEU A 269 7.90 -2.70 -21.96
CA LEU A 269 7.85 -1.30 -22.36
C LEU A 269 9.14 -0.54 -22.02
N ALA A 270 9.94 -1.01 -21.05
CA ALA A 270 11.22 -0.37 -20.66
C ALA A 270 12.22 -0.23 -21.82
N GLU A 271 12.17 -1.13 -22.81
CA GLU A 271 13.05 -1.11 -23.98
C GLU A 271 12.50 -0.28 -25.15
N THR A 272 11.29 0.31 -25.00
CA THR A 272 10.61 1.04 -26.06
C THR A 272 10.64 2.55 -25.83
N THR A 273 10.71 3.34 -26.91
CA THR A 273 10.62 4.82 -26.86
C THR A 273 9.24 5.35 -26.44
N LEU A 274 8.29 4.44 -26.16
CA LEU A 274 6.94 4.73 -25.68
C LEU A 274 6.91 5.00 -24.17
N TYR A 275 8.03 4.76 -23.49
CA TYR A 275 8.22 4.92 -22.06
C TYR A 275 9.12 6.12 -21.80
N GLN A 276 8.60 7.16 -21.15
CA GLN A 276 9.41 8.27 -20.65
C GLN A 276 9.52 8.16 -19.12
N ARG A 277 10.35 7.24 -18.63
CA ARG A 277 10.70 7.23 -17.21
C ARG A 277 11.67 8.38 -16.93
N PRO A 278 11.50 9.16 -15.86
CA PRO A 278 12.58 10.00 -15.39
C PRO A 278 13.72 9.09 -14.91
N GLU A 279 14.88 9.15 -15.59
CA GLU A 279 16.13 8.66 -15.04
C GLU A 279 16.54 9.61 -13.88
N GLY A 280 16.44 9.14 -12.64
CA GLY A 280 17.08 9.76 -11.48
C GLY A 280 16.20 10.64 -10.56
N SER A 281 16.13 10.23 -9.30
CA SER A 281 15.68 10.93 -8.06
C SER A 281 14.21 11.42 -7.90
N PRO A 282 13.61 11.25 -6.71
CA PRO A 282 12.44 12.01 -6.30
C PRO A 282 12.85 13.47 -6.01
N ASP A 283 11.87 14.37 -5.97
CA ASP A 283 12.03 15.79 -5.60
C ASP A 283 12.51 16.73 -6.72
N THR A 284 11.62 17.00 -7.68
CA THR A 284 11.41 18.36 -8.24
C THR A 284 10.11 18.35 -9.05
N PRO A 285 9.02 18.96 -8.57
CA PRO A 285 7.79 19.09 -9.33
C PRO A 285 7.81 20.42 -10.09
N ASP A 286 8.73 20.66 -11.02
CA ASP A 286 8.72 21.90 -11.81
C ASP A 286 9.36 21.75 -13.19
N ALA A 287 8.50 21.51 -14.19
CA ALA A 287 8.57 22.05 -15.56
C ALA A 287 7.54 21.36 -16.48
N ALA A 288 6.25 21.42 -16.14
CA ALA A 288 5.18 21.04 -17.07
C ALA A 288 3.89 21.83 -16.82
N ALA A 289 4.01 23.09 -16.42
CA ALA A 289 2.93 24.06 -16.51
C ALA A 289 3.35 25.11 -17.55
N ASP A 290 2.44 25.43 -18.46
CA ASP A 290 2.58 26.42 -19.55
C ASP A 290 3.31 25.94 -20.81
N SER A 291 2.72 24.95 -21.48
CA SER A 291 2.66 24.97 -22.94
C SER A 291 1.24 24.58 -23.35
N GLU A 292 0.60 25.40 -24.19
CA GLU A 292 -0.63 25.04 -24.90
C GLU A 292 -0.37 23.75 -25.70
N GLN A 293 -0.66 22.59 -25.10
CA GLN A 293 -0.43 21.31 -25.74
C GLN A 293 -1.51 21.12 -26.80
N LEU A 294 -1.11 21.27 -28.07
CA LEU A 294 -1.81 20.61 -29.17
C LEU A 294 -2.08 19.15 -28.77
N PRO A 295 -3.23 18.57 -29.15
CA PRO A 295 -3.51 17.16 -28.88
C PRO A 295 -2.31 16.34 -29.38
N PRO A 296 -1.80 15.40 -28.55
CA PRO A 296 -0.58 14.70 -28.89
C PRO A 296 -0.78 13.95 -30.22
N PRO A 297 0.25 13.92 -31.08
CA PRO A 297 0.13 13.34 -32.41
C PRO A 297 -0.32 11.88 -32.31
N LYS A 298 -1.26 11.47 -33.17
CA LYS A 298 -1.72 10.08 -33.22
C LYS A 298 -0.54 9.15 -33.40
N LEU A 299 -0.52 8.08 -32.61
CA LEU A 299 0.55 7.08 -32.71
C LEU A 299 0.44 6.29 -34.01
N PRO A 300 1.57 5.81 -34.56
CA PRO A 300 1.54 4.88 -35.68
C PRO A 300 0.75 3.62 -35.33
N HIS A 301 0.00 3.08 -36.29
CA HIS A 301 -0.80 1.88 -36.08
C HIS A 301 0.05 0.67 -35.61
N GLU A 302 1.28 0.56 -36.09
CA GLU A 302 2.21 -0.50 -35.68
C GLU A 302 2.54 -0.44 -34.19
N THR A 303 2.80 0.76 -33.67
CA THR A 303 3.07 1.01 -32.25
C THR A 303 1.90 0.61 -31.35
N VAL A 304 0.67 0.97 -31.76
CA VAL A 304 -0.55 0.61 -31.03
C VAL A 304 -0.74 -0.92 -31.05
N SER A 305 -0.52 -1.55 -32.20
CA SER A 305 -0.61 -3.02 -32.33
C SER A 305 0.42 -3.75 -31.45
N SER A 306 1.67 -3.29 -31.44
CA SER A 306 2.70 -3.85 -30.55
C SER A 306 2.34 -3.71 -29.08
N PHE A 307 1.83 -2.54 -28.66
CA PHE A 307 1.38 -2.33 -27.28
C PHE A 307 0.25 -3.31 -26.90
N LEU A 308 -0.72 -3.50 -27.79
CA LEU A 308 -1.83 -4.44 -27.57
C LEU A 308 -1.35 -5.88 -27.44
N ASN A 309 -0.44 -6.33 -28.30
CA ASN A 309 0.14 -7.67 -28.21
C ASN A 309 0.86 -7.90 -26.87
N VAL A 310 1.61 -6.90 -26.40
CA VAL A 310 2.29 -6.95 -25.10
C VAL A 310 1.28 -6.96 -23.95
N LEU A 311 0.18 -6.21 -24.05
CA LEU A 311 -0.90 -6.21 -23.07
C LEU A 311 -1.56 -7.58 -22.95
N ILE A 312 -1.94 -8.19 -24.07
CA ILE A 312 -2.56 -9.52 -24.08
C ILE A 312 -1.60 -10.55 -23.50
N PHE A 313 -0.34 -10.53 -23.92
CA PHE A 313 0.70 -11.40 -23.36
C PHE A 313 0.81 -11.22 -21.84
N SER A 314 0.84 -9.98 -21.37
CA SER A 314 0.93 -9.64 -19.94
C SER A 314 -0.32 -10.08 -19.17
N MET A 315 -1.50 -10.04 -19.78
CA MET A 315 -2.75 -10.54 -19.19
C MET A 315 -2.77 -12.07 -19.08
N VAL A 316 -2.34 -12.78 -20.13
CA VAL A 316 -2.24 -14.25 -20.13
C VAL A 316 -1.35 -14.72 -18.97
N TRP A 317 -0.14 -14.17 -18.88
CA TRP A 317 0.83 -14.60 -17.87
C TRP A 317 0.58 -13.99 -16.48
N GLY A 318 0.13 -12.74 -16.41
CA GLY A 318 -0.14 -12.07 -15.14
C GLY A 318 -1.38 -12.60 -14.43
N LEU A 319 -2.47 -12.84 -15.17
CA LEU A 319 -3.71 -13.36 -14.60
C LEU A 319 -3.70 -14.89 -14.51
N GLY A 320 -3.24 -15.59 -15.55
CA GLY A 320 -3.31 -17.04 -15.68
C GLY A 320 -2.05 -17.80 -15.25
N GLY A 321 -0.91 -17.14 -15.03
CA GLY A 321 0.38 -17.81 -14.81
C GLY A 321 0.46 -18.69 -13.56
N SER A 322 -0.47 -18.54 -12.60
CA SER A 322 -0.53 -19.37 -11.39
C SER A 322 -1.57 -20.49 -11.45
N LEU A 323 -2.23 -20.69 -12.60
CA LEU A 323 -3.21 -21.74 -12.80
C LEU A 323 -2.52 -23.10 -12.96
N THR A 324 -3.22 -24.17 -12.60
CA THR A 324 -2.76 -25.54 -12.88
C THR A 324 -2.75 -25.79 -14.38
N GLU A 325 -1.88 -26.68 -14.86
CA GLU A 325 -1.79 -27.07 -16.28
C GLU A 325 -3.17 -27.50 -16.83
N SER A 326 -3.97 -28.23 -16.04
CA SER A 326 -5.33 -28.65 -16.39
C SER A 326 -6.31 -27.51 -16.67
N SER A 327 -6.04 -26.31 -16.15
CA SER A 327 -6.94 -25.14 -16.22
C SER A 327 -6.46 -24.10 -17.24
N GLN A 328 -5.26 -24.26 -17.80
CA GLN A 328 -4.66 -23.30 -18.72
C GLN A 328 -5.43 -23.23 -20.05
N ASP A 329 -5.82 -24.36 -20.62
CA ASP A 329 -6.59 -24.39 -21.88
C ASP A 329 -7.96 -23.72 -21.73
N ALA A 330 -8.66 -23.99 -20.63
CA ALA A 330 -9.96 -23.37 -20.34
C ALA A 330 -9.83 -21.85 -20.12
N PHE A 331 -8.74 -21.42 -19.47
CA PHE A 331 -8.43 -20.01 -19.28
C PHE A 331 -8.06 -19.30 -20.58
N ASP A 332 -7.23 -19.90 -21.43
CA ASP A 332 -6.84 -19.32 -22.72
C ASP A 332 -8.07 -19.08 -23.60
N GLN A 333 -8.95 -20.09 -23.72
CA GLN A 333 -10.20 -19.96 -24.47
C GLN A 333 -11.09 -18.85 -23.90
N TYR A 334 -11.29 -18.83 -22.57
CA TYR A 334 -12.14 -17.82 -21.93
C TYR A 334 -11.61 -16.41 -22.11
N LEU A 335 -10.29 -16.21 -21.95
CA LEU A 335 -9.68 -14.89 -22.11
C LEU A 335 -9.79 -14.40 -23.57
N ARG A 336 -9.59 -15.29 -24.55
CA ARG A 336 -9.79 -14.96 -25.98
C ARG A 336 -11.22 -14.54 -26.28
N ASP A 337 -12.20 -15.27 -25.75
CA ASP A 337 -13.62 -14.95 -25.93
C ASP A 337 -13.96 -13.58 -25.32
N GLN A 338 -13.44 -13.27 -24.12
CA GLN A 338 -13.64 -11.97 -23.47
C GLN A 338 -12.99 -10.81 -24.24
N LEU A 339 -11.77 -11.02 -24.77
CA LEU A 339 -11.09 -10.02 -25.59
C LEU A 339 -11.79 -9.80 -26.93
N ALA A 340 -12.42 -10.83 -27.51
CA ALA A 340 -13.20 -10.73 -28.74
C ALA A 340 -14.53 -9.98 -28.54
N LEU A 341 -15.15 -10.10 -27.36
CA LEU A 341 -16.37 -9.36 -27.00
C LEU A 341 -16.12 -7.88 -26.74
N SER A 342 -14.90 -7.52 -26.33
CA SER A 342 -14.48 -6.14 -26.15
C SER A 342 -14.20 -5.53 -27.53
N PRO A 343 -14.94 -4.49 -27.98
CA PRO A 343 -14.71 -3.87 -29.28
C PRO A 343 -13.42 -3.05 -29.26
N ILE A 344 -12.28 -3.70 -29.37
CA ILE A 344 -10.97 -3.04 -29.45
C ILE A 344 -10.69 -2.82 -30.95
N ALA A 345 -10.91 -1.60 -31.42
CA ALA A 345 -10.62 -1.23 -32.79
C ALA A 345 -9.13 -1.48 -33.10
N GLY A 346 -8.85 -2.42 -34.02
CA GLY A 346 -7.50 -2.71 -34.51
C GLY A 346 -6.82 -3.97 -33.95
N LEU A 347 -7.48 -4.72 -33.07
CA LEU A 347 -6.90 -5.91 -32.45
C LEU A 347 -7.30 -7.17 -33.25
N ASN A 348 -6.46 -7.56 -34.22
CA ASN A 348 -6.56 -8.89 -34.85
C ASN A 348 -5.84 -9.90 -33.96
N LEU A 349 -6.56 -10.56 -33.06
CA LEU A 349 -6.00 -11.71 -32.34
C LEU A 349 -5.57 -12.76 -33.37
N PRO A 350 -4.34 -13.31 -33.30
CA PRO A 350 -4.01 -14.49 -34.06
C PRO A 350 -4.93 -15.62 -33.60
N LEU A 351 -5.77 -16.08 -34.53
CA LEU A 351 -6.65 -17.24 -34.38
C LEU A 351 -5.86 -18.47 -33.93
#